data_AF-A0A7S1V5T9-F1
#
_entry.id   AF-A0A7S1V5T9-F1
#
_cell.length_a   1.000
_cell.length_b   1.000
_cell.length_c   1.000
_cell.angle_alpha   90.00
_cell.angle_beta   90.00
_cell.angle_gamma   90.00
#
_symmetry.space_group_name_H-M   'P 1'
#
loop_
_entity.id
_entity.type
_entity.pdbx_description
1 polymer ?
#
loop_
_entity_poly.entity_id
_entity_poly.type
_entity_poly.pdbx_seq_one_letter_code
_entity_poly.pdbx_strand_id
1 'polypeptide(L)'
;MRGLTRPRLSNRLKIVLMAPNDPSPELVEKLQEPIFSQIVTYLNGSALAGEDLDRALVTEASAAFVTSDIASSRLSAATDAKTVLRCLSLVKYCENLPVYCFLGDAGARNELMEGRVT
;
A
#
# COMPACT_ATOMS: atom_id res chain seq x y z
N MET A 1 9.62 15.76 33.11
CA MET A 1 9.96 14.55 32.35
C MET A 1 8.69 14.04 31.68
N ARG A 2 8.49 14.29 30.38
CA ARG A 2 7.32 13.79 29.64
C ARG A 2 7.58 12.33 29.29
N GLY A 3 6.83 11.42 29.91
CA GLY A 3 6.87 10.01 29.57
C GLY A 3 6.49 9.83 28.10
N LEU A 4 7.39 9.22 27.32
CA LEU A 4 7.09 8.70 26.00
C LEU A 4 6.05 7.59 26.17
N THR A 5 4.77 7.95 26.14
CA THR A 5 3.68 6.99 26.04
C THR A 5 3.85 6.24 24.73
N ARG A 6 4.35 5.00 24.83
CA ARG A 6 4.23 4.01 23.75
C ARG A 6 2.77 4.03 23.31
N PRO A 7 2.45 4.30 22.04
CA PRO A 7 1.08 4.19 21.58
C PRO A 7 0.66 2.76 21.87
N ARG A 8 -0.29 2.57 22.79
CA ARG A 8 -0.93 1.26 22.93
C ARG A 8 -1.50 1.00 21.56
N LEU A 9 -1.12 -0.12 20.92
CA LEU A 9 -1.80 -0.62 19.73
C LEU A 9 -3.27 -0.75 20.11
N SER A 10 -4.02 0.33 19.90
CA SER A 10 -5.44 0.39 20.15
C SER A 10 -6.08 -0.63 19.24
N ASN A 11 -7.09 -1.32 19.76
CA ASN A 11 -7.88 -2.38 19.15
C ASN A 11 -8.65 -1.96 17.86
N ARG A 12 -8.11 -1.02 17.07
CA ARG A 12 -8.72 -0.30 15.95
C ARG A 12 -7.87 -0.27 14.69
N LEU A 13 -6.59 -0.65 14.74
CA LEU A 13 -5.77 -0.71 13.53
C LEU A 13 -6.04 -2.04 12.81
N LYS A 14 -6.68 -1.94 11.64
CA LYS A 14 -6.83 -3.05 10.69
C LYS A 14 -6.01 -2.72 9.45
N ILE A 15 -5.22 -3.69 9.01
CA ILE A 15 -4.28 -3.56 7.90
C ILE A 15 -4.70 -4.57 6.84
N VAL A 16 -4.94 -4.10 5.62
CA VAL A 16 -5.11 -4.97 4.46
C VAL A 16 -3.80 -4.95 3.67
N LEU A 17 -3.16 -6.11 3.54
CA LEU A 17 -2.00 -6.28 2.67
C LEU A 17 -2.48 -6.86 1.33
N MET A 18 -2.33 -6.09 0.26
CA MET A 18 -2.74 -6.50 -1.08
C MET A 18 -1.52 -6.73 -1.97
N ALA A 19 -1.49 -7.87 -2.66
CA ALA A 19 -0.47 -8.16 -3.68
C ALA A 19 -1.03 -9.13 -4.73
N PRO A 20 -0.51 -9.13 -5.97
CA PRO A 20 -1.06 -9.92 -7.09
C PRO A 20 -0.65 -11.40 -7.08
N ASN A 21 0.11 -11.84 -6.07
CA ASN A 21 0.61 -13.21 -5.95
C ASN A 21 0.22 -13.76 -4.58
N ASP A 22 0.27 -15.07 -4.41
CA ASP A 22 0.12 -15.66 -3.09
C ASP A 22 1.30 -15.31 -2.16
N PRO A 23 1.07 -15.23 -0.84
CA PRO A 23 2.10 -14.88 0.11
C PRO A 23 3.19 -15.96 0.14
N SER A 24 4.45 -15.55 0.34
CA SER A 24 5.54 -16.50 0.55
C SER A 24 5.31 -17.33 1.82
N PRO A 25 5.87 -18.55 1.94
CA PRO A 25 5.75 -19.36 3.15
C PRO A 25 6.20 -18.61 4.42
N GLU A 26 7.28 -17.83 4.31
CA GLU A 26 7.80 -16.98 5.38
C GLU A 26 6.78 -15.90 5.81
N LEU A 27 6.10 -15.27 4.85
CA LEU A 27 5.06 -14.28 5.15
C LEU A 27 3.84 -14.95 5.79
N VAL A 28 3.44 -16.13 5.32
CA VAL A 28 2.33 -16.89 5.92
C VAL A 28 2.63 -17.20 7.38
N GLU A 29 3.82 -17.69 7.69
CA GLU A 29 4.25 -17.97 9.07
C GLU A 29 4.19 -16.69 9.93
N LYS A 30 4.65 -15.56 9.41
CA LYS A 30 4.57 -14.28 10.11
C LYS A 30 3.14 -13.80 10.35
N LEU A 31 2.26 -13.94 9.37
CA LEU A 31 0.86 -13.55 9.50
C LEU A 31 0.09 -14.42 10.50
N GLN A 32 0.58 -15.62 10.82
CA GLN A 32 0.01 -16.48 11.86
C GLN A 32 0.38 -16.05 13.28
N GLU A 33 1.42 -15.23 13.48
CA GLU A 33 1.78 -14.75 14.81
C GLU A 33 0.60 -13.97 15.43
N PRO A 34 0.29 -14.15 16.73
CA PRO A 34 -0.92 -13.59 17.36
C PRO A 34 -1.08 -12.07 17.19
N ILE A 35 0.03 -11.33 17.13
CA ILE A 35 0.00 -9.88 16.97
C ILE A 35 -0.45 -9.46 15.56
N PHE A 36 -0.13 -10.25 14.53
CA PHE A 36 -0.45 -9.95 13.14
C PHE A 36 -1.79 -10.55 12.72
N SER A 37 -2.09 -11.80 13.11
CA SER A 37 -3.35 -12.46 12.74
C SER A 37 -4.61 -11.72 13.21
N GLN A 38 -4.50 -10.90 14.28
CA GLN A 38 -5.60 -10.10 14.79
C GLN A 38 -5.83 -8.79 14.01
N ILE A 39 -4.80 -8.25 13.35
CA ILE A 39 -4.83 -6.91 12.78
C ILE A 39 -4.58 -6.87 11.28
N VAL A 40 -3.98 -7.91 10.70
CA VAL A 40 -3.60 -7.98 9.29
C VAL A 40 -4.48 -8.97 8.54
N THR A 41 -4.97 -8.56 7.38
CA THR A 41 -5.64 -9.44 6.42
C THR A 41 -4.88 -9.38 5.12
N TYR A 42 -4.45 -10.54 4.61
CA TYR A 42 -3.83 -10.63 3.30
C TYR A 42 -4.89 -10.84 2.23
N LEU A 43 -4.76 -10.11 1.12
CA LEU A 43 -5.66 -10.16 -0.02
C LEU A 43 -4.83 -10.36 -1.28
N ASN A 44 -5.02 -11.50 -1.95
CA ASN A 44 -4.51 -11.69 -3.30
C ASN A 44 -5.40 -10.88 -4.27
N GLY A 45 -4.81 -9.86 -4.89
CA GLY A 45 -5.51 -8.89 -5.73
C GLY A 45 -4.61 -7.75 -6.23
N SER A 46 -5.18 -6.90 -7.08
CA SER A 46 -4.49 -5.79 -7.73
C SER A 46 -5.17 -4.46 -7.47
N ALA A 47 -4.38 -3.43 -7.14
CA ALA A 47 -4.88 -2.07 -6.98
C ALA A 47 -5.38 -1.42 -8.29
N LEU A 48 -5.23 -2.12 -9.44
CA LEU A 48 -5.76 -1.70 -10.73
C LEU A 48 -7.14 -2.31 -11.03
N ALA A 49 -7.63 -3.23 -10.21
CA ALA A 49 -8.91 -3.88 -10.36
C ALA A 49 -9.89 -3.34 -9.30
N GLY A 50 -11.00 -2.73 -9.74
CA GLY A 50 -11.99 -2.13 -8.82
C GLY A 50 -12.59 -3.14 -7.84
N GLU A 51 -12.83 -4.38 -8.30
CA GLU A 51 -13.35 -5.47 -7.46
C GLU A 51 -12.43 -5.81 -6.29
N ASP A 52 -11.10 -5.71 -6.49
CA ASP A 52 -10.13 -5.95 -5.42
C ASP A 52 -10.06 -4.77 -4.45
N LEU A 53 -10.30 -3.54 -4.94
CA LEU A 53 -10.43 -2.35 -4.10
C LEU A 53 -11.69 -2.43 -3.21
N ASP A 54 -12.81 -2.94 -3.74
CA ASP A 54 -14.02 -3.22 -2.96
C ASP A 54 -13.74 -4.25 -1.86
N ARG A 55 -13.09 -5.38 -2.21
CA ARG A 55 -12.71 -6.42 -1.24
C ARG A 55 -11.74 -5.92 -0.17
N ALA A 56 -10.91 -4.93 -0.50
CA ALA A 56 -9.99 -4.29 0.43
C ALA A 56 -10.61 -3.15 1.24
N LEU A 57 -11.91 -2.87 1.05
CA LEU A 57 -12.66 -1.82 1.76
C LEU A 57 -11.98 -0.44 1.64
N VAL A 58 -11.49 -0.12 0.44
CA VAL A 58 -10.72 1.12 0.20
C VAL A 58 -11.53 2.39 0.51
N THR A 59 -12.84 2.35 0.33
CA THR A 59 -13.75 3.45 0.68
C THR A 59 -13.84 3.72 2.19
N GLU A 60 -13.50 2.75 3.03
CA GLU A 60 -13.45 2.86 4.49
C GLU A 60 -12.02 3.02 5.03
N ALA A 61 -11.01 2.88 4.17
CA ALA A 61 -9.61 2.95 4.55
C ALA A 61 -9.22 4.38 4.97
N SER A 62 -8.43 4.49 6.04
CA SER A 62 -7.93 5.79 6.51
C SER A 62 -6.75 6.32 5.69
N ALA A 63 -6.01 5.43 5.02
CA ALA A 63 -4.88 5.74 4.15
C ALA A 63 -4.51 4.51 3.32
N ALA A 64 -3.88 4.72 2.17
CA ALA A 64 -3.26 3.67 1.37
C ALA A 64 -1.75 3.91 1.22
N PHE A 65 -0.98 2.83 1.31
CA PHE A 65 0.47 2.83 1.12
C PHE A 65 0.82 1.97 -0.08
N VAL A 66 1.39 2.58 -1.12
CA VAL A 66 1.81 1.89 -2.34
C VAL A 66 3.33 1.75 -2.33
N THR A 67 3.81 0.52 -2.23
CA THR A 67 5.24 0.22 -2.24
C THR A 67 5.70 -0.13 -3.66
N SER A 68 6.92 0.28 -3.97
CA SER A 68 7.64 -0.14 -5.17
C SER A 68 8.40 -1.44 -4.89
N ASP A 69 8.71 -2.21 -5.93
CA ASP A 69 9.56 -3.40 -5.80
C ASP A 69 11.02 -2.99 -5.62
N ILE A 70 11.46 -2.94 -4.36
CA ILE A 70 12.82 -2.57 -3.95
C ILE A 70 13.80 -3.74 -4.17
N ALA A 71 13.30 -4.98 -4.32
CA ALA A 71 14.14 -6.17 -4.44
C ALA A 71 14.73 -6.34 -5.85
N SER A 72 14.08 -5.76 -6.85
CA SER A 72 14.66 -5.67 -8.19
C SER A 72 15.83 -4.67 -8.16
N SER A 73 17.02 -5.10 -8.56
CA SER A 73 18.25 -4.29 -8.68
C SER A 73 18.15 -3.11 -9.68
N ARG A 74 16.93 -2.73 -10.07
CA ARG A 74 16.58 -1.64 -10.96
C ARG A 74 15.36 -0.90 -10.39
N LEU A 75 15.61 -0.06 -9.38
CA LEU A 75 14.83 1.17 -9.23
C LEU A 75 14.91 1.88 -10.59
N SER A 76 13.84 1.80 -11.35
CA SER A 76 13.78 2.25 -12.74
C SER A 76 12.49 3.02 -12.95
N ALA A 77 12.49 3.91 -13.93
CA ALA A 77 11.30 4.66 -14.32
C ALA A 77 10.08 3.74 -14.57
N ALA A 78 10.30 2.51 -15.05
CA ALA A 78 9.22 1.54 -15.25
C ALA A 78 8.62 1.00 -13.95
N THR A 79 9.42 0.82 -12.89
CA THR A 79 8.93 0.43 -11.56
C THR A 79 8.11 1.56 -10.95
N ASP A 80 8.60 2.78 -11.05
CA ASP A 80 7.91 3.96 -10.55
C ASP A 80 6.63 4.24 -11.33
N ALA A 81 6.63 4.08 -12.66
CA ALA A 81 5.42 4.19 -13.47
C ALA A 81 4.32 3.23 -13.00
N LYS A 82 4.66 1.98 -12.65
CA LYS A 82 3.69 1.04 -12.06
C LYS A 82 3.15 1.52 -10.72
N THR A 83 4.01 2.08 -9.87
CA THR A 83 3.61 2.64 -8.57
C THR A 83 2.71 3.85 -8.74
N VAL A 84 3.05 4.77 -9.66
CA VAL A 84 2.24 5.94 -10.04
C VAL A 84 0.86 5.49 -10.54
N LEU A 85 0.79 4.51 -11.45
CA LEU A 85 -0.48 4.00 -11.97
C LEU A 85 -1.38 3.43 -10.87
N ARG A 86 -0.81 2.70 -9.89
CA ARG A 86 -1.56 2.20 -8.73
C ARG A 86 -2.08 3.34 -7.86
N CYS A 87 -1.28 4.39 -7.65
CA CYS A 87 -1.71 5.57 -6.90
C CYS A 87 -2.87 6.28 -7.60
N LEU A 88 -2.78 6.47 -8.92
CA LEU A 88 -3.85 7.09 -9.69
C LEU A 88 -5.13 6.27 -9.68
N SER A 89 -5.02 4.94 -9.75
CA SER A 89 -6.17 4.04 -9.61
C SER A 89 -6.88 4.24 -8.26
N LEU A 90 -6.12 4.32 -7.17
CA LEU A 90 -6.66 4.57 -5.83
C LEU A 90 -7.32 5.95 -5.71
N VAL A 91 -6.67 7.00 -6.19
CA VAL A 91 -7.21 8.37 -6.16
C VAL A 91 -8.49 8.48 -7.00
N LYS A 92 -8.51 7.83 -8.18
CA LYS A 92 -9.69 7.79 -9.05
C LYS A 92 -10.84 7.00 -8.42
N TYR A 93 -10.53 5.95 -7.66
CA TYR A 93 -11.51 5.10 -7.01
C TYR A 93 -12.08 5.75 -5.72
N CYS A 94 -11.24 6.43 -4.94
CA CYS A 94 -11.65 7.14 -3.72
C CYS A 94 -10.88 8.47 -3.58
N GLU A 95 -11.51 9.58 -3.98
CA GLU A 95 -10.87 10.90 -4.05
C GLU A 95 -10.36 11.43 -2.70
N ASN A 96 -11.00 11.06 -1.60
CA ASN A 96 -10.66 11.53 -0.25
C ASN A 96 -9.65 10.65 0.47
N LEU A 97 -9.18 9.57 -0.15
CA LEU A 97 -8.23 8.65 0.46
C LEU A 97 -6.81 9.24 0.41
N PRO A 98 -6.14 9.45 1.56
CA PRO A 98 -4.73 9.81 1.55
C PRO A 98 -3.89 8.65 1.00
N VAL A 99 -3.20 8.89 -0.12
CA VAL A 99 -2.33 7.90 -0.78
C VAL A 99 -0.87 8.30 -0.60
N TYR A 100 -0.07 7.39 -0.03
CA TYR A 100 1.37 7.54 0.14
C TYR A 100 2.08 6.53 -0.74
N CYS A 101 3.11 6.97 -1.46
CA CYS A 101 3.91 6.08 -2.29
C CYS A 101 5.40 6.31 -2.13
N PHE A 102 6.17 5.26 -2.43
CA PHE A 102 7.62 5.33 -2.48
C PHE A 102 8.08 5.21 -3.94
N LEU A 103 8.68 6.27 -4.46
CA LEU A 103 9.27 6.32 -5.80
C LEU A 103 10.80 6.28 -5.66
N GLY A 104 11.43 5.44 -6.47
CA GLY A 104 12.87 5.21 -6.43
C GLY A 104 13.67 6.22 -7.26
N ASP A 105 13.10 6.64 -8.38
CA ASP A 105 13.65 7.60 -9.31
C ASP A 105 13.14 9.02 -9.01
N ALA A 106 14.05 9.98 -9.02
CA ALA A 106 13.72 11.38 -8.74
C ALA A 106 12.86 12.01 -9.85
N GLY A 107 12.90 11.48 -11.08
CA GLY A 107 12.13 11.96 -12.22
C GLY A 107 10.63 11.71 -12.08
N ALA A 108 10.24 10.51 -11.68
CA ALA A 108 8.84 10.14 -11.48
C ALA A 108 8.11 10.99 -10.43
N ARG A 109 8.86 11.51 -9.44
CA ARG A 109 8.32 12.44 -8.43
C ARG A 109 7.76 13.72 -9.06
N ASN A 110 8.39 14.23 -10.12
CA ASN A 110 7.94 15.45 -10.77
C ASN A 110 6.65 15.22 -11.58
N GLU A 111 6.51 14.06 -12.23
CA GLU A 111 5.29 13.72 -12.99
C GLU A 111 4.05 13.63 -12.09
N LEU A 112 4.21 13.06 -10.89
CA LEU A 112 3.12 12.98 -9.91
C LEU A 112 2.74 14.35 -9.34
N MET A 113 3.72 15.22 -9.11
CA MET A 113 3.48 16.57 -8.57
C MET A 113 2.91 17.54 -9.60
N GLU A 114 3.21 17.34 -10.89
CA GLU A 114 2.73 18.17 -11.99
C GLU A 114 1.42 17.70 -12.61
N GLY A 115 0.88 16.54 -12.18
CA GLY A 115 -0.36 15.98 -12.73
C GLY A 115 -0.27 15.59 -14.20
N ARG A 116 0.94 15.39 -14.74
CA ARG A 116 1.22 15.13 -16.16
C ARG A 116 1.23 13.63 -16.49
N VAL A 117 0.25 12.89 -16.00
CA VAL A 117 0.07 11.50 -16.43
C VAL A 117 -0.94 11.50 -17.59
N THR A 118 -0.42 11.67 -18.81
CA THR A 118 -1.15 11.51 -20.07
C THR A 118 -0.85 10.18 -20.72
#